data_AF-A0A9J7HV88-F1
#
_entry.id   AF-A0A9J7HV88-F1
#
_cell.length_a   1.000
_cell.length_b   1.000
_cell.length_c   1.000
_cell.angle_alpha   90.00
_cell.angle_beta   90.00
_cell.angle_gamma   90.00
#
_symmetry.space_group_name_H-M   'P 1'
#
loop_
_entity.id
_entity.type
_entity.pdbx_description
1 polymer ?
#
loop_
_entity_poly.entity_id
_entity_poly.type
_entity_poly.pdbx_seq_one_letter_code
_entity_poly.pdbx_strand_id
1 'polypeptide(L)'
;MSIPTPAEYGEYLETDEQLVDLALDNNVFLYLSQAVIATDTFHTEEFYVRRLHTLVTDFLVLMPLKVKELRSHGDEEARILALAAAEGVEPPTDIRRGFEHLMTLVRLGILLDCSYNQVFVPKTIFW
;
A
#
# COMPACT_ATOMS: atom_id res chain seq x y z
N MET A 1 6.90 25.37 24.88
CA MET A 1 6.89 24.10 24.14
C MET A 1 8.17 23.37 24.55
N SER A 2 8.08 22.49 25.54
CA SER A 2 9.21 21.69 26.03
C SER A 2 9.64 20.73 24.92
N ILE A 3 10.94 20.67 24.65
CA ILE A 3 11.49 19.71 23.68
C ILE A 3 11.35 18.32 24.32
N PRO A 4 10.74 17.34 23.62
CA PRO A 4 10.61 15.98 24.13
C PRO A 4 11.98 15.40 24.48
N THR A 5 12.05 14.60 25.52
CA THR A 5 13.24 13.85 25.91
C THR A 5 13.48 12.70 24.92
N PRO A 6 14.73 12.21 24.76
CA PRO A 6 15.05 11.12 23.84
C PRO A 6 14.25 9.83 24.08
N ALA A 7 13.78 9.61 25.31
CA ALA A 7 12.91 8.48 25.67
C ALA A 7 11.50 8.65 25.11
N GLU A 8 10.93 9.86 25.18
CA GLU A 8 9.62 10.18 24.61
C GLU A 8 9.63 10.04 23.08
N TYR A 9 10.72 10.43 22.41
CA TYR A 9 10.86 10.22 20.95
C TYR A 9 10.84 8.74 20.54
N GLY A 10 11.40 7.85 21.35
CA GLY A 10 11.35 6.41 21.10
C GLY A 10 9.93 5.85 21.18
N GLU A 11 9.16 6.31 22.17
CA GLU A 11 7.77 5.89 22.37
C GLU A 11 6.86 6.37 21.22
N TYR A 12 7.08 7.57 20.68
CA TYR A 12 6.36 8.03 19.48
C TYR A 12 6.68 7.19 18.25
N LEU A 13 7.94 6.83 18.03
CA LEU A 13 8.32 5.99 16.87
C LEU A 13 7.73 4.58 16.97
N GLU A 14 7.76 3.98 18.16
CA GLU A 14 7.15 2.66 18.40
C GLU A 14 5.62 2.71 18.21
N THR A 15 4.99 3.79 18.68
CA THR A 15 3.54 3.99 18.50
C THR A 15 3.18 4.17 17.02
N ASP A 16 3.96 4.94 16.27
CA ASP A 16 3.74 5.15 14.83
C ASP A 16 3.92 3.83 14.04
N GLU A 17 4.92 3.01 14.37
CA GLU A 17 5.10 1.69 13.76
C GLU A 17 3.91 0.76 14.06
N GLN A 18 3.43 0.72 15.30
CA GLN A 18 2.25 -0.06 15.67
C GLN A 18 0.98 0.38 14.95
N LEU A 19 0.81 1.69 14.74
CA LEU A 19 -0.33 2.23 13.99
C LEU A 19 -0.29 1.83 12.51
N VAL A 20 0.90 1.81 11.90
CA VAL A 20 1.08 1.34 10.52
C VAL A 20 0.73 -0.14 10.43
N ASP A 21 1.22 -0.97 11.35
CA ASP A 21 0.93 -2.40 11.36
C ASP A 21 -0.56 -2.68 11.56
N LEU A 22 -1.22 -1.96 12.47
CA LEU A 22 -2.67 -2.04 12.64
C LEU A 22 -3.43 -1.64 11.36
N ALA A 23 -2.99 -0.60 10.66
CA ALA A 23 -3.62 -0.18 9.41
C ALA A 23 -3.45 -1.23 8.29
N LEU A 24 -2.27 -1.86 8.20
CA LEU A 24 -2.00 -2.94 7.27
C LEU A 24 -2.87 -4.18 7.58
N ASP A 25 -2.99 -4.53 8.86
CA ASP A 25 -3.85 -5.62 9.34
C ASP A 25 -5.33 -5.40 9.03
N ASN A 26 -5.77 -4.14 9.04
CA ASN A 26 -7.15 -3.76 8.69
C ASN A 26 -7.38 -3.58 7.18
N ASN A 27 -6.47 -4.08 6.33
CA ASN A 27 -6.60 -4.01 4.87
C ASN A 27 -6.82 -2.57 4.33
N VAL A 28 -6.09 -1.59 4.88
CA VAL A 28 -6.21 -0.17 4.45
C VAL A 28 -6.07 0.02 2.93
N PHE A 29 -5.24 -0.76 2.26
CA PHE A 29 -5.07 -0.70 0.80
C PHE A 29 -6.30 -1.22 0.04
N LEU A 30 -6.97 -2.25 0.55
CA LEU A 30 -8.23 -2.73 -0.01
C LEU A 30 -9.30 -1.65 0.15
N TYR A 31 -9.40 -1.05 1.33
CA TYR A 31 -10.32 0.05 1.59
C TYR A 31 -10.06 1.24 0.67
N LEU A 32 -8.80 1.64 0.46
CA LEU A 32 -8.46 2.69 -0.50
C LEU A 32 -8.89 2.31 -1.91
N SER A 33 -8.67 1.05 -2.33
CA SER A 33 -9.10 0.61 -3.67
C SER A 33 -10.62 0.59 -3.84
N GLN A 34 -11.38 0.22 -2.80
CA GLN A 34 -12.84 0.07 -2.89
C GLN A 34 -13.60 1.36 -2.58
N ALA A 35 -13.14 2.16 -1.62
CA ALA A 35 -13.82 3.39 -1.24
C ALA A 35 -13.47 4.55 -2.17
N VAL A 36 -12.19 4.66 -2.54
CA VAL A 36 -11.69 5.81 -3.28
C VAL A 36 -11.82 5.59 -4.78
N ILE A 37 -11.36 4.43 -5.29
CA ILE A 37 -11.33 4.17 -6.74
C ILE A 37 -12.70 3.75 -7.29
N ALA A 38 -13.57 3.13 -6.49
CA ALA A 38 -14.93 2.78 -6.95
C ALA A 38 -15.85 4.00 -7.11
N THR A 39 -15.38 5.21 -6.75
CA THR A 39 -16.15 6.43 -6.94
C THR A 39 -15.95 6.98 -8.35
N ASP A 40 -17.03 7.07 -9.13
CA ASP A 40 -16.98 7.51 -10.55
C ASP A 40 -16.36 8.91 -10.73
N THR A 41 -16.47 9.78 -9.72
CA THR A 41 -15.91 11.14 -9.77
C THR A 41 -14.42 11.22 -9.47
N PHE A 42 -13.80 10.12 -9.01
CA PHE A 42 -12.39 10.10 -8.65
C PHE A 42 -11.49 10.27 -9.89
N HIS A 43 -11.93 9.75 -11.04
CA HIS A 43 -11.18 9.84 -12.30
C HIS A 43 -11.29 11.21 -12.98
N THR A 44 -12.27 12.03 -12.60
CA THR A 44 -12.46 13.38 -13.16
C THR A 44 -11.61 14.46 -12.49
N GLU A 45 -11.16 14.21 -11.26
CA GLU A 45 -10.51 15.22 -10.41
C GLU A 45 -9.03 14.89 -10.20
N GLU A 46 -8.15 15.56 -10.96
CA GLU A 46 -6.69 15.35 -10.96
C GLU A 46 -6.06 15.41 -9.56
N PHE A 47 -6.59 16.30 -8.71
CA PHE A 47 -6.09 16.49 -7.35
C PHE A 47 -6.12 15.18 -6.53
N TYR A 48 -7.20 14.41 -6.64
CA TYR A 48 -7.35 13.18 -5.87
C TYR A 48 -6.43 12.07 -6.38
N VAL A 49 -6.27 11.96 -7.71
CA VAL A 49 -5.35 11.00 -8.32
C VAL A 49 -3.90 11.30 -7.92
N ARG A 50 -3.46 12.57 -8.03
CA ARG A 50 -2.10 12.97 -7.61
C ARG A 50 -1.90 12.76 -6.12
N ARG A 51 -2.90 13.08 -5.29
CA ARG A 51 -2.80 12.89 -3.84
C ARG A 51 -2.65 11.41 -3.47
N LEU A 52 -3.41 10.52 -4.12
CA LEU A 52 -3.29 9.08 -3.92
C LEU A 52 -1.95 8.55 -4.42
N HIS A 53 -1.49 8.98 -5.59
CA HIS A 53 -0.18 8.63 -6.13
C HIS A 53 0.95 9.04 -5.16
N THR A 54 0.97 10.30 -4.71
CA THR A 54 1.96 10.77 -3.75
C THR A 54 1.90 9.98 -2.45
N LEU A 55 0.71 9.66 -1.93
CA LEU A 55 0.57 8.85 -0.72
C LEU A 55 1.19 7.45 -0.87
N VAL A 56 0.91 6.77 -2.00
CA VAL A 56 1.47 5.43 -2.27
C VAL A 56 2.98 5.49 -2.48
N THR A 57 3.45 6.47 -3.25
CA THR A 57 4.88 6.67 -3.51
C THR A 57 5.65 7.04 -2.25
N ASP A 58 5.10 7.90 -1.40
CA ASP A 58 5.69 8.25 -0.10
C ASP A 58 5.76 7.03 0.80
N PHE A 59 4.73 6.17 0.82
CA PHE A 59 4.78 4.90 1.55
C PHE A 59 5.93 3.99 1.06
N LEU A 60 6.10 3.88 -0.26
CA LEU A 60 7.17 3.08 -0.86
C LEU A 60 8.57 3.62 -0.55
N VAL A 61 8.74 4.94 -0.54
CA VAL A 61 10.04 5.61 -0.33
C VAL A 61 10.40 5.70 1.15
N LEU A 62 9.44 6.04 2.01
CA LEU A 62 9.68 6.28 3.43
C LEU A 62 9.74 4.97 4.24
N MET A 63 9.05 3.92 3.82
CA MET A 63 8.97 2.65 4.55
C MET A 63 9.34 1.42 3.70
N PRO A 64 10.55 1.37 3.10
CA PRO A 64 10.96 0.27 2.23
C PRO A 64 11.04 -1.09 2.95
N LEU A 65 11.33 -1.08 4.26
CA LEU A 65 11.37 -2.30 5.07
C LEU A 65 9.98 -2.92 5.22
N LYS A 66 8.93 -2.11 5.43
CA LYS A 66 7.54 -2.59 5.51
C LYS A 66 7.04 -3.11 4.16
N VAL A 67 7.44 -2.48 3.05
CA VAL A 67 7.14 -3.01 1.71
C VAL A 67 7.78 -4.37 1.49
N LYS A 68 9.04 -4.55 1.94
CA LYS A 68 9.72 -5.84 1.87
C LYS A 68 9.04 -6.91 2.72
N GLU A 69 8.61 -6.55 3.92
CA GLU A 69 7.84 -7.42 4.81
C GLU A 69 6.51 -7.84 4.17
N LEU A 70 5.73 -6.89 3.65
CA LEU A 70 4.47 -7.15 2.93
C LEU A 70 4.67 -8.08 1.74
N ARG A 71 5.74 -7.88 0.96
CA ARG A 71 6.09 -8.78 -0.14
C ARG A 71 6.43 -10.18 0.36
N SER A 72 7.27 -10.29 1.39
CA SER A 72 7.67 -11.58 1.96
C SER A 72 6.48 -12.34 2.51
N HIS A 73 5.54 -11.64 3.15
CA HIS A 73 4.30 -12.21 3.63
C HIS A 73 3.44 -12.69 2.45
N GLY A 74 3.25 -11.87 1.42
CA GLY A 74 2.50 -12.27 0.22
C GLY A 74 3.11 -13.47 -0.52
N ASP A 75 4.44 -13.53 -0.64
CA ASP A 75 5.16 -14.65 -1.26
C ASP A 75 5.01 -15.94 -0.42
N GLU A 76 5.04 -15.86 0.91
CA GLU A 76 4.83 -17.02 1.79
C GLU A 76 3.38 -17.52 1.72
N GLU A 77 2.40 -16.62 1.72
CA GLU A 77 0.99 -16.96 1.54
C GLU A 77 0.73 -17.62 0.17
N ALA A 78 1.35 -17.10 -0.90
CA ALA A 78 1.26 -17.69 -2.23
C ALA A 78 1.86 -19.10 -2.28
N ARG A 79 2.94 -19.34 -1.52
CA ARG A 79 3.55 -20.65 -1.38
C ARG A 79 2.65 -21.62 -0.60
N ILE A 80 2.03 -21.17 0.49
CA ILE A 80 1.06 -21.95 1.26
C ILE A 80 -0.13 -22.35 0.37
N LEU A 81 -0.66 -21.39 -0.40
CA LEU A 81 -1.70 -21.64 -1.40
C LEU A 81 -1.30 -22.68 -2.45
N ALA A 82 -0.08 -22.56 -2.99
CA ALA A 82 0.41 -23.49 -3.99
C ALA A 82 0.58 -24.91 -3.43
N LEU A 83 1.01 -25.03 -2.17
CA LEU A 83 1.12 -26.32 -1.48
C LEU A 83 -0.27 -26.91 -1.20
N ALA A 84 -1.20 -26.12 -0.66
CA ALA A 84 -2.58 -26.56 -0.44
C ALA A 84 -3.25 -27.02 -1.74
N ALA A 85 -3.03 -26.31 -2.84
CA ALA A 85 -3.51 -26.68 -4.17
C ALA A 85 -2.91 -27.99 -4.68
N ALA A 86 -1.62 -28.26 -4.39
CA ALA A 86 -0.96 -29.50 -4.74
C ALA A 86 -1.44 -30.70 -3.89
N GLU A 87 -1.81 -30.46 -2.63
CA GLU A 87 -2.32 -31.48 -1.71
C GLU A 87 -3.84 -31.68 -1.82
N GLY A 88 -4.55 -30.85 -2.62
CA GLY A 88 -6.00 -30.92 -2.78
C GLY A 88 -6.79 -30.53 -1.52
N VAL A 89 -6.14 -29.81 -0.60
CA VAL A 89 -6.73 -29.31 0.65
C VAL A 89 -7.35 -27.94 0.40
N GLU A 90 -8.48 -27.65 1.04
CA GLU A 90 -9.10 -26.32 0.94
C GLU A 90 -8.13 -25.25 1.45
N PRO A 91 -7.89 -24.19 0.67
CA PRO A 91 -6.95 -23.14 1.05
C PRO A 91 -7.45 -22.41 2.30
N PRO A 92 -6.54 -21.97 3.19
CA PRO A 92 -6.92 -21.14 4.32
C PRO A 92 -7.62 -19.87 3.82
N THR A 93 -8.75 -19.52 4.43
CA THR A 93 -9.59 -18.39 4.00
C THR A 93 -9.07 -17.02 4.43
N ASP A 94 -8.11 -16.99 5.36
CA ASP A 94 -7.56 -15.77 5.96
C ASP A 94 -6.24 -15.33 5.31
N ILE A 95 -6.21 -15.33 3.98
CA ILE A 95 -5.00 -14.95 3.24
C ILE A 95 -5.00 -13.43 3.06
N ARG A 96 -4.07 -12.79 3.76
CA ARG A 96 -3.88 -11.35 3.74
C ARG A 96 -3.24 -10.90 2.43
N ARG A 97 -4.08 -10.45 1.48
CA ARG A 97 -3.67 -9.93 0.16
C ARG A 97 -3.20 -8.47 0.17
N GLY A 98 -2.68 -7.99 1.30
CA GLY A 98 -2.27 -6.58 1.47
C GLY A 98 -1.28 -6.10 0.39
N PHE A 99 -0.33 -6.95 0.00
CA PHE A 99 0.63 -6.66 -1.07
C PHE A 99 -0.01 -6.64 -2.47
N GLU A 100 -0.96 -7.52 -2.77
CA GLU A 100 -1.68 -7.50 -4.06
C GLU A 100 -2.51 -6.22 -4.22
N HIS A 101 -3.16 -5.77 -3.14
CA HIS A 101 -3.89 -4.50 -3.13
C HIS A 101 -2.97 -3.31 -3.33
N LEU A 102 -1.81 -3.29 -2.67
CA LEU A 102 -0.78 -2.26 -2.89
C LEU A 102 -0.33 -2.24 -4.36
N MET A 103 -0.02 -3.40 -4.95
CA MET A 103 0.37 -3.49 -6.36
C MET A 103 -0.75 -3.06 -7.31
N THR A 104 -2.00 -3.34 -6.95
CA THR A 104 -3.18 -2.89 -7.71
C THR A 104 -3.32 -1.36 -7.65
N LEU A 105 -3.11 -0.74 -6.48
CA LEU A 105 -3.11 0.71 -6.31
C LEU A 105 -1.99 1.38 -7.11
N VAL A 106 -0.76 0.83 -7.08
CA VAL A 106 0.37 1.32 -7.88
C VAL A 106 0.04 1.25 -9.38
N ARG A 107 -0.51 0.12 -9.83
CA ARG A 107 -0.92 -0.06 -11.23
C ARG A 107 -1.99 0.95 -11.64
N LEU A 108 -2.99 1.18 -10.78
CA LEU A 108 -4.07 2.13 -11.06
C LEU A 108 -3.57 3.58 -11.08
N GLY A 109 -2.71 3.97 -10.14
CA GLY A 109 -2.08 5.29 -10.13
C GLY A 109 -1.30 5.57 -11.41
N ILE A 110 -0.41 4.65 -11.82
CA ILE A 110 0.40 4.78 -13.04
C ILE A 110 -0.47 4.84 -14.30
N LEU A 111 -1.51 4.02 -14.41
CA LEU A 111 -2.39 4.02 -15.59
C LEU A 111 -3.22 5.30 -15.70
N LEU A 112 -3.68 5.87 -14.59
CA LEU A 112 -4.41 7.14 -14.59
C LEU A 112 -3.51 8.32 -14.94
N ASP A 113 -2.29 8.37 -14.40
CA ASP A 113 -1.29 9.36 -14.79
C ASP A 113 -0.95 9.27 -16.29
N CYS A 114 -0.83 8.05 -16.83
CA CYS A 114 -0.49 7.83 -18.23
C CYS A 114 -1.64 8.17 -19.20
N SER A 115 -2.90 7.90 -18.82
CA SER A 115 -4.07 8.18 -19.68
C SER A 115 -4.50 9.65 -19.66
N TYR A 116 -4.21 10.39 -18.57
CA TYR A 116 -4.67 11.78 -18.41
C TYR A 116 -3.58 12.82 -18.69
N ASN A 117 -2.30 12.44 -18.63
CA ASN A 117 -1.20 13.39 -18.64
C ASN A 117 -0.25 13.24 -19.85
N GLN A 118 -0.65 13.79 -21.01
CA GLN A 118 0.27 14.12 -22.11
C GLN A 118 1.09 15.40 -21.83
N VAL A 119 0.87 16.11 -20.71
CA VAL A 119 1.45 17.43 -20.48
C VAL A 119 1.78 17.62 -18.99
N PHE A 120 3.05 17.31 -18.65
CA PHE A 120 3.80 17.96 -17.55
C PHE A 120 3.84 17.26 -16.17
N VAL A 121 4.72 16.25 -16.00
CA VAL A 121 5.61 16.10 -14.82
C VAL A 121 6.89 15.34 -15.22
N PRO A 122 8.10 15.74 -14.77
CA PRO A 122 9.35 15.04 -15.07
C PRO A 122 9.33 13.59 -14.58
N LYS A 123 10.02 12.72 -15.32
CA LYS A 123 10.29 11.30 -15.06
C LYS A 123 11.03 11.04 -13.73
N THR A 124 10.47 11.36 -12.57
CA THR A 124 11.24 11.22 -11.32
C THR A 124 11.16 9.87 -10.64
N ILE A 125 10.23 8.98 -10.98
CA ILE A 125 10.21 7.64 -10.36
C ILE A 125 9.69 6.63 -11.40
N PHE A 126 10.60 6.18 -12.27
CA PHE A 126 10.41 4.96 -13.06
C PHE A 126 10.60 3.77 -12.12
N TRP A 127 9.52 3.03 -11.86
CA TRP A 127 9.55 1.60 -11.53
C TRP A 127 8.87 0.85 -12.68
#